data_AF-A0A6P0TI81-F1
#
_entry.id   AF-A0A6P0TI81-F1
#
_cell.length_a   1.000
_cell.length_b   1.000
_cell.length_c   1.000
_cell.angle_alpha   90.00
_cell.angle_beta   90.00
_cell.angle_gamma   90.00
#
_symmetry.space_group_name_H-M   'P 1'
#
loop_
_entity.id
_entity.type
_entity.pdbx_description
1 polymer ?
#
loop_
_entity_poly.entity_id
_entity_poly.type
_entity_poly.pdbx_seq_one_letter_code
_entity_poly.pdbx_strand_id
1 'polypeptide(L)'
;WVYALMQEPLPHSPTPPLPHSRLKDAIAKAIHLAQHFVHPDGSYGGEYTSRNTYNFFPYGFELVGQWLPEALAINDRFLKGLATQKEACYADDHIIGHHTWNYLLAWRDFVGARPPLRPRTAERIWLPHARILIDRRDNTELYLALNKGGVFKLFEGDRLLHSDTQFSLQIKSGNKLKNAVGHLVGPYEIQVERDRILIQGNLGWAKQKQMTPLNLLILRAVMFTVGRFFPNLIRSLLQQVLITGKKPAPFRFVRQFQWQTDDHHAGQGYWQLTDELHAQSWQKVEAAGIGCDQTSIYVVMSRTFQSGQLQPWLDLTAQVKQLPDGEILRVERSLNGRDA
;
A
#
# COMPACT_ATOMS: atom_id res chain seq x y z
N TRP A 1 -4.64 -49.78 -5.05
CA TRP A 1 -5.40 -49.01 -4.05
C TRP A 1 -5.33 -47.49 -4.21
N VAL A 2 -4.34 -46.91 -4.92
CA VAL A 2 -4.33 -45.45 -5.24
C VAL A 2 -4.82 -45.14 -6.68
N TYR A 3 -5.00 -46.15 -7.53
CA TYR A 3 -5.42 -45.95 -8.93
C TYR A 3 -6.93 -46.10 -9.20
N ALA A 4 -7.74 -46.43 -8.19
CA ALA A 4 -9.18 -46.69 -8.35
C ALA A 4 -10.09 -45.52 -7.89
N LEU A 5 -9.51 -44.39 -7.44
CA LEU A 5 -10.26 -43.23 -6.95
C LEU A 5 -10.29 -42.03 -7.93
N MET A 6 -9.74 -42.18 -9.15
CA MET A 6 -9.66 -41.10 -10.14
C MET A 6 -10.64 -41.27 -11.33
N GLN A 7 -11.60 -42.18 -11.26
CA GLN A 7 -12.57 -42.40 -12.35
C GLN A 7 -14.03 -42.04 -12.02
N GLU A 8 -14.30 -41.45 -10.85
CA GLU A 8 -15.61 -40.83 -10.64
C GLU A 8 -15.53 -39.34 -10.93
N PRO A 9 -16.36 -38.79 -11.84
CA PRO A 9 -16.52 -37.35 -11.93
C PRO A 9 -16.95 -36.87 -10.54
N LEU A 10 -16.18 -35.96 -9.95
CA LEU A 10 -16.56 -35.30 -8.70
C LEU A 10 -18.01 -34.83 -8.86
N PRO A 11 -18.93 -35.22 -7.95
CA PRO A 11 -20.30 -34.75 -8.03
C PRO A 11 -20.25 -33.23 -8.10
N HIS A 12 -20.98 -32.65 -9.06
CA HIS A 12 -21.14 -31.21 -9.21
C HIS A 12 -21.22 -30.62 -7.81
N SER A 13 -20.19 -29.84 -7.43
CA SER A 13 -20.16 -29.22 -6.12
C SER A 13 -21.49 -28.49 -5.98
N PRO A 14 -22.30 -28.79 -4.95
CA PRO A 14 -23.59 -28.15 -4.79
C PRO A 14 -23.31 -26.64 -4.79
N THR A 15 -24.02 -25.92 -5.67
CA THR A 15 -23.93 -24.48 -5.75
C THR A 15 -24.10 -23.98 -4.31
N PRO A 16 -23.11 -23.30 -3.72
CA PRO A 16 -23.20 -22.89 -2.33
C PRO A 16 -24.49 -22.06 -2.18
N PRO A 17 -25.27 -22.29 -1.10
CA PRO A 17 -26.52 -21.57 -0.91
C PRO A 17 -26.24 -20.07 -1.01
N LEU A 18 -27.04 -19.37 -1.84
CA LEU A 18 -26.87 -17.95 -2.07
C LEU A 18 -26.82 -17.22 -0.71
N PRO A 19 -25.84 -16.34 -0.49
CA PRO A 19 -25.73 -15.63 0.77
C PRO A 19 -27.02 -14.84 1.03
N HIS A 20 -27.44 -14.77 2.31
CA HIS A 20 -28.50 -13.85 2.75
C HIS A 20 -28.32 -12.47 2.08
N SER A 21 -29.40 -11.83 1.63
CA SER A 21 -29.36 -10.59 0.82
C SER A 21 -28.36 -9.56 1.34
N ARG A 22 -28.35 -9.32 2.65
CA ARG A 22 -27.41 -8.40 3.31
C ARG A 22 -25.93 -8.77 3.10
N LEU A 23 -25.58 -10.05 3.13
CA LEU A 23 -24.21 -10.52 2.88
C LEU A 23 -23.85 -10.34 1.40
N LYS A 24 -24.78 -10.65 0.48
CA LYS A 24 -24.60 -10.41 -0.95
C LYS A 24 -24.31 -8.93 -1.26
N ASP A 25 -25.07 -8.03 -0.63
CA ASP A 25 -24.88 -6.58 -0.77
C ASP A 25 -23.55 -6.10 -0.20
N ALA A 26 -23.13 -6.66 0.96
CA ALA A 26 -21.84 -6.33 1.55
C ALA A 26 -20.67 -6.79 0.67
N ILE A 27 -20.78 -7.97 0.07
CA ILE A 27 -19.80 -8.49 -0.90
C ILE A 27 -19.76 -7.60 -2.13
N ALA A 28 -20.90 -7.24 -2.72
CA ALA A 28 -20.95 -6.36 -3.89
C ALA A 28 -20.28 -5.01 -3.62
N LYS A 29 -20.52 -4.39 -2.45
CA LYS A 29 -19.83 -3.17 -2.03
C LYS A 29 -18.31 -3.36 -1.91
N ALA A 30 -17.87 -4.51 -1.39
CA ALA A 30 -16.44 -4.83 -1.29
C ALA A 30 -15.80 -5.02 -2.68
N ILE A 31 -16.49 -5.66 -3.62
CA ILE A 31 -16.06 -5.79 -5.03
C ILE A 31 -15.94 -4.41 -5.68
N HIS A 32 -16.98 -3.58 -5.55
CA HIS A 32 -16.97 -2.22 -6.12
C HIS A 32 -15.88 -1.35 -5.53
N LEU A 33 -15.45 -1.58 -4.28
CA LEU A 33 -14.29 -0.92 -3.72
C LEU A 33 -12.98 -1.52 -4.27
N ALA A 34 -12.83 -2.84 -4.25
CA ALA A 34 -11.60 -3.55 -4.61
C ALA A 34 -11.18 -3.33 -6.07
N GLN A 35 -12.13 -3.20 -7.00
CA GLN A 35 -11.83 -2.90 -8.41
C GLN A 35 -11.00 -1.63 -8.59
N HIS A 36 -11.09 -0.68 -7.66
CA HIS A 36 -10.34 0.56 -7.75
C HIS A 36 -8.87 0.38 -7.37
N PHE A 37 -8.47 -0.71 -6.73
CA PHE A 37 -7.11 -0.94 -6.20
C PHE A 37 -6.25 -1.90 -7.05
N VAL A 38 -6.81 -2.47 -8.13
CA VAL A 38 -5.98 -3.06 -9.19
C VAL A 38 -5.38 -1.90 -9.96
N HIS A 39 -4.07 -1.86 -10.13
CA HIS A 39 -3.37 -0.80 -10.86
C HIS A 39 -3.49 -1.01 -12.38
N PRO A 40 -3.13 0.00 -13.21
CA PRO A 40 -3.15 -0.15 -14.66
C PRO A 40 -2.30 -1.33 -15.16
N ASP A 41 -1.10 -1.48 -14.62
CA ASP A 41 -0.14 -2.56 -14.95
C ASP A 41 -0.56 -3.96 -14.44
N GLY A 42 -1.73 -4.07 -13.80
CA GLY A 42 -2.24 -5.30 -13.23
C GLY A 42 -1.68 -5.67 -11.84
N SER A 43 -0.77 -4.87 -11.27
CA SER A 43 -0.36 -5.03 -9.87
C SER A 43 -1.47 -4.63 -8.90
N TYR A 44 -1.34 -4.99 -7.62
CA TYR A 44 -2.40 -4.75 -6.62
C TYR A 44 -1.84 -4.35 -5.25
N GLY A 45 -2.38 -3.28 -4.67
CA GLY A 45 -2.06 -2.86 -3.30
C GLY A 45 -0.68 -2.21 -3.15
N GLY A 46 0.04 -2.54 -2.08
CA GLY A 46 1.36 -1.95 -1.77
C GLY A 46 1.32 -0.88 -0.69
N GLU A 47 2.32 -0.01 -0.68
CA GLU A 47 2.73 0.81 0.47
C GLU A 47 1.75 1.92 0.82
N TYR A 48 0.89 2.37 -0.09
CA TYR A 48 -0.14 3.37 0.24
C TYR A 48 -1.30 2.74 1.05
N THR A 49 -1.44 1.42 1.06
CA THR A 49 -2.49 0.73 1.83
C THR A 49 -2.17 0.67 3.32
N SER A 50 -3.15 0.30 4.15
CA SER A 50 -3.02 0.28 5.61
C SER A 50 -2.00 -0.72 6.13
N ARG A 51 -1.77 -1.82 5.40
CA ARG A 51 -0.85 -2.91 5.79
C ARG A 51 0.39 -3.03 4.89
N ASN A 52 0.55 -2.16 3.90
CA ASN A 52 1.68 -2.19 2.95
C ASN A 52 1.80 -3.53 2.21
N THR A 53 0.69 -4.24 2.01
CA THR A 53 0.73 -5.60 1.44
C THR A 53 0.36 -5.58 -0.03
N TYR A 54 1.00 -6.45 -0.79
CA TYR A 54 0.66 -6.78 -2.16
C TYR A 54 -0.18 -8.05 -2.26
N ASN A 55 -0.96 -8.37 -1.22
CA ASN A 55 -1.72 -9.61 -1.16
C ASN A 55 -2.89 -9.56 -2.14
N PHE A 56 -2.95 -10.55 -3.01
CA PHE A 56 -4.08 -10.77 -3.89
C PHE A 56 -4.63 -12.19 -3.71
N PHE A 57 -5.96 -12.30 -3.69
CA PHE A 57 -6.69 -13.55 -3.46
C PHE A 57 -7.76 -13.71 -4.56
N PRO A 58 -7.41 -14.30 -5.72
CA PRO A 58 -8.27 -14.33 -6.91
C PRO A 58 -9.59 -15.10 -6.74
N TYR A 59 -9.63 -16.13 -5.89
CA TYR A 59 -10.76 -17.08 -5.89
C TYR A 59 -12.11 -16.45 -5.53
N GLY A 60 -12.13 -15.51 -4.58
CA GLY A 60 -13.36 -14.84 -4.20
C GLY A 60 -14.01 -14.10 -5.37
N PHE A 61 -13.20 -13.53 -6.26
CA PHE A 61 -13.68 -12.82 -7.44
C PHE A 61 -14.26 -13.78 -8.50
N GLU A 62 -13.70 -14.98 -8.66
CA GLU A 62 -14.27 -16.02 -9.54
C GLU A 62 -15.65 -16.48 -9.06
N LEU A 63 -15.78 -16.79 -7.77
CA LEU A 63 -17.05 -17.22 -7.17
C LEU A 63 -18.14 -16.15 -7.28
N VAL A 64 -17.79 -14.90 -6.96
CA VAL A 64 -18.73 -13.78 -7.00
C VAL A 64 -19.09 -13.41 -8.44
N GLY A 65 -18.15 -13.57 -9.37
CA GLY A 65 -18.31 -13.31 -10.79
C GLY A 65 -19.47 -14.05 -11.45
N GLN A 66 -19.88 -15.21 -10.90
CA GLN A 66 -21.02 -15.98 -11.40
C GLN A 66 -22.36 -15.24 -11.27
N TRP A 67 -22.48 -14.32 -10.31
CA TRP A 67 -23.71 -13.55 -10.06
C TRP A 67 -23.51 -12.04 -10.04
N LEU A 68 -22.27 -11.56 -10.06
CA LEU A 68 -21.87 -10.16 -10.21
C LEU A 68 -20.67 -10.10 -11.18
N PRO A 69 -20.92 -10.09 -12.51
CA PRO A 69 -19.87 -10.24 -13.51
C PRO A 69 -18.75 -9.19 -13.43
N GLU A 70 -18.98 -8.01 -12.83
CA GLU A 70 -17.95 -7.00 -12.62
C GLU A 70 -16.79 -7.50 -11.75
N ALA A 71 -17.01 -8.48 -10.88
CA ALA A 71 -15.96 -9.07 -10.07
C ALA A 71 -14.87 -9.75 -10.92
N LEU A 72 -15.24 -10.33 -12.07
CA LEU A 72 -14.29 -11.00 -12.98
C LEU A 72 -13.27 -10.02 -13.58
N ALA A 73 -13.68 -8.76 -13.80
CA ALA A 73 -12.80 -7.73 -14.34
C ALA A 73 -11.59 -7.43 -13.43
N ILE A 74 -11.70 -7.69 -12.13
CA ILE A 74 -10.60 -7.56 -11.17
C ILE A 74 -9.52 -8.61 -11.47
N ASN A 75 -9.93 -9.87 -11.61
CA ASN A 75 -9.01 -10.96 -11.97
C ASN A 75 -8.46 -10.78 -13.38
N ASP A 76 -9.25 -10.33 -14.34
CA ASP A 76 -8.78 -10.10 -15.71
C ASP A 76 -7.69 -9.04 -15.79
N ARG A 77 -7.82 -7.96 -15.01
CA ARG A 77 -6.76 -6.95 -14.90
C ARG A 77 -5.54 -7.51 -14.19
N PHE A 78 -5.73 -8.28 -13.13
CA PHE A 78 -4.62 -8.92 -12.41
C PHE A 78 -3.86 -9.93 -13.28
N LEU A 79 -4.55 -10.71 -14.11
CA LEU A 79 -3.96 -11.66 -15.04
C LEU A 79 -3.03 -10.99 -16.07
N LYS A 80 -3.32 -9.76 -16.49
CA LYS A 80 -2.39 -8.96 -17.31
C LYS A 80 -1.07 -8.69 -16.58
N GLY A 81 -1.17 -8.35 -15.30
CA GLY A 81 0.00 -8.16 -14.43
C GLY A 81 0.79 -9.46 -14.25
N LEU A 82 0.09 -10.58 -14.01
CA LEU A 82 0.72 -11.90 -13.90
C LEU A 82 1.46 -12.30 -15.18
N ALA A 83 0.87 -12.06 -16.35
CA ALA A 83 1.50 -12.32 -17.64
C ALA A 83 2.77 -11.47 -17.88
N THR A 84 2.90 -10.35 -17.16
CA THR A 84 4.03 -9.41 -17.25
C THR A 84 4.87 -9.34 -15.97
N GLN A 85 4.74 -10.35 -15.08
CA GLN A 85 5.52 -10.50 -13.85
C GLN A 85 5.42 -9.28 -12.90
N LYS A 86 4.21 -8.74 -12.76
CA LYS A 86 3.89 -7.60 -11.88
C LYS A 86 3.28 -8.00 -10.55
N GLU A 87 2.96 -9.27 -10.37
CA GLU A 87 2.55 -9.84 -9.10
C GLU A 87 3.65 -9.73 -8.03
N ALA A 88 3.26 -9.81 -6.77
CA ALA A 88 4.23 -9.95 -5.69
C ALA A 88 4.74 -11.39 -5.60
N CYS A 89 6.03 -11.52 -5.29
CA CYS A 89 6.68 -12.79 -5.06
C CYS A 89 6.20 -13.41 -3.75
N TYR A 90 5.54 -14.56 -3.86
CA TYR A 90 5.06 -15.37 -2.75
C TYR A 90 5.91 -16.61 -2.50
N ALA A 91 7.13 -16.68 -3.06
CA ALA A 91 7.96 -17.89 -3.06
C ALA A 91 8.59 -18.26 -1.70
N ASP A 92 8.33 -17.51 -0.64
CA ASP A 92 8.73 -17.87 0.73
C ASP A 92 7.82 -18.98 1.28
N ASP A 93 8.40 -19.97 1.96
CA ASP A 93 7.70 -21.16 2.50
C ASP A 93 6.52 -20.81 3.42
N HIS A 94 6.61 -19.70 4.16
CA HIS A 94 5.52 -19.25 5.01
C HIS A 94 4.41 -18.57 4.19
N ILE A 95 4.79 -17.78 3.20
CA ILE A 95 3.86 -16.97 2.40
C ILE A 95 3.11 -17.82 1.37
N ILE A 96 3.80 -18.74 0.69
CA ILE A 96 3.22 -19.58 -0.36
C ILE A 96 1.98 -20.33 0.16
N GLY A 97 2.06 -20.92 1.35
CA GLY A 97 0.94 -21.64 1.97
C GLY A 97 -0.33 -20.80 2.16
N HIS A 98 -0.21 -19.48 2.33
CA HIS A 98 -1.36 -18.58 2.48
C HIS A 98 -2.07 -18.30 1.15
N HIS A 99 -1.36 -18.34 0.03
CA HIS A 99 -1.90 -17.98 -1.29
C HIS A 99 -2.22 -19.20 -2.17
N THR A 100 -1.44 -20.28 -2.07
CA THR A 100 -1.53 -21.45 -2.96
C THR A 100 -2.95 -22.00 -3.08
N TRP A 101 -3.62 -22.21 -1.95
CA TRP A 101 -4.99 -22.77 -1.99
C TRP A 101 -5.96 -21.85 -2.71
N ASN A 102 -5.84 -20.54 -2.50
CA ASN A 102 -6.68 -19.56 -3.18
C ASN A 102 -6.44 -19.57 -4.70
N TYR A 103 -5.18 -19.67 -5.14
CA TYR A 103 -4.86 -19.71 -6.57
C TYR A 103 -5.30 -21.02 -7.23
N LEU A 104 -5.13 -22.17 -6.56
CA LEU A 104 -5.59 -23.47 -7.07
C LEU A 104 -7.11 -23.52 -7.22
N LEU A 105 -7.85 -22.98 -6.24
CA LEU A 105 -9.31 -22.90 -6.32
C LEU A 105 -9.77 -21.92 -7.39
N ALA A 106 -9.09 -20.78 -7.57
CA ALA A 106 -9.37 -19.85 -8.66
C ALA A 106 -9.15 -20.50 -10.03
N TRP A 107 -8.11 -21.33 -10.19
CA TRP A 107 -7.88 -22.09 -11.41
C TRP A 107 -8.96 -23.16 -11.64
N ARG A 108 -9.32 -23.92 -10.61
CA ARG A 108 -10.34 -24.98 -10.70
C ARG A 108 -11.72 -24.42 -11.09
N ASP A 109 -12.10 -23.30 -10.48
CA ASP A 109 -13.44 -22.71 -10.62
C ASP A 109 -13.43 -21.48 -11.55
N PHE A 110 -12.43 -21.40 -12.44
CA PHE A 110 -12.24 -20.29 -13.36
C PHE A 110 -13.47 -20.10 -14.26
N VAL A 111 -14.02 -18.88 -14.27
CA VAL A 111 -15.14 -18.55 -15.14
C VAL A 111 -14.62 -18.22 -16.55
N GLY A 112 -14.89 -19.11 -17.51
CA GLY A 112 -14.42 -18.95 -18.90
C GLY A 112 -15.16 -17.88 -19.71
N ALA A 113 -16.48 -17.71 -19.48
CA ALA A 113 -17.27 -16.69 -20.14
C ALA A 113 -17.10 -15.33 -19.43
N ARG A 114 -16.28 -14.45 -19.99
CA ARG A 114 -15.93 -13.16 -19.36
C ARG A 114 -16.48 -11.97 -20.14
N PRO A 115 -17.11 -10.99 -19.47
CA PRO A 115 -17.43 -9.71 -20.10
C PRO A 115 -16.17 -8.99 -20.59
N PRO A 116 -16.26 -8.16 -21.64
CA PRO A 116 -15.13 -7.33 -22.05
C PRO A 116 -14.73 -6.36 -20.93
N LEU A 117 -13.42 -6.18 -20.75
CA LEU A 117 -12.88 -5.21 -19.81
C LEU A 117 -13.34 -3.80 -20.19
N ARG A 118 -14.02 -3.13 -19.26
CA ARG A 118 -14.37 -1.72 -19.43
C ARG A 118 -13.08 -0.87 -19.42
N PRO A 119 -12.96 0.14 -20.30
CA PRO A 119 -11.84 1.08 -20.22
C PRO A 119 -11.90 1.82 -18.88
N ARG A 120 -10.74 2.28 -18.41
CA ARG A 120 -10.69 3.14 -17.23
C ARG A 120 -11.11 4.54 -17.65
N THR A 121 -12.03 5.14 -16.90
CA THR A 121 -12.51 6.49 -17.15
C THR A 121 -11.76 7.48 -16.27
N ALA A 122 -11.63 8.71 -16.75
CA ALA A 122 -11.19 9.82 -15.91
C ALA A 122 -12.16 9.96 -14.73
N GLU A 123 -11.62 9.91 -13.52
CA GLU A 123 -12.40 9.83 -12.29
C GLU A 123 -11.51 10.22 -11.11
N ARG A 124 -12.09 10.94 -10.15
CA ARG A 124 -11.47 11.17 -8.84
C ARG A 124 -12.31 10.54 -7.74
N ILE A 125 -11.72 9.60 -7.03
CA ILE A 125 -12.36 8.84 -5.95
C ILE A 125 -11.73 9.27 -4.63
N TRP A 126 -12.53 9.91 -3.78
CA TRP A 126 -12.11 10.28 -2.43
C TRP A 126 -12.76 9.34 -1.40
N LEU A 127 -11.93 8.60 -0.67
CA LEU A 127 -12.34 7.69 0.40
C LEU A 127 -12.02 8.32 1.77
N PRO A 128 -12.90 9.17 2.33
CA PRO A 128 -12.58 10.00 3.49
C PRO A 128 -12.22 9.20 4.75
N HIS A 129 -12.89 8.08 5.00
CA HIS A 129 -12.62 7.23 6.16
C HIS A 129 -11.30 6.46 6.05
N ALA A 130 -10.95 6.03 4.83
CA ALA A 130 -9.66 5.40 4.56
C ALA A 130 -8.53 6.45 4.43
N ARG A 131 -8.89 7.71 4.18
CA ARG A 131 -8.00 8.81 3.78
C ARG A 131 -7.14 8.43 2.57
N ILE A 132 -7.79 7.87 1.55
CA ILE A 132 -7.18 7.47 0.29
C ILE A 132 -7.82 8.27 -0.84
N LEU A 133 -6.99 8.82 -1.72
CA LEU A 133 -7.40 9.46 -2.95
C LEU A 133 -6.91 8.61 -4.14
N ILE A 134 -7.80 8.31 -5.07
CA ILE A 134 -7.45 7.76 -6.38
C ILE A 134 -7.83 8.81 -7.41
N ASP A 135 -6.87 9.24 -8.21
CA ASP A 135 -7.06 10.30 -9.20
C ASP A 135 -6.63 9.79 -10.57
N ARG A 136 -7.59 9.67 -11.47
CA ARG A 136 -7.41 9.23 -12.84
C ARG A 136 -7.74 10.39 -13.76
N ARG A 137 -6.73 10.93 -14.43
CA ARG A 137 -6.89 12.02 -15.38
C ARG A 137 -5.83 11.94 -16.45
N ASP A 138 -6.22 12.32 -17.66
CA ASP A 138 -5.44 12.13 -18.88
C ASP A 138 -4.95 10.68 -18.98
N ASN A 139 -3.63 10.47 -19.10
CA ASN A 139 -3.02 9.15 -19.14
C ASN A 139 -2.44 8.72 -17.77
N THR A 140 -2.79 9.40 -16.67
CA THR A 140 -2.19 9.16 -15.36
C THR A 140 -3.16 8.59 -14.34
N GLU A 141 -2.65 7.74 -13.45
CA GLU A 141 -3.38 7.27 -12.28
C GLU A 141 -2.56 7.36 -10.99
N LEU A 142 -3.01 8.21 -10.07
CA LEU A 142 -2.42 8.43 -8.76
C LEU A 142 -3.20 7.69 -7.67
N TYR A 143 -2.49 6.89 -6.89
CA TYR A 143 -2.99 6.19 -5.70
C TYR A 143 -2.29 6.79 -4.48
N LEU A 144 -3.01 7.58 -3.67
CA LEU A 144 -2.41 8.44 -2.65
C LEU A 144 -2.99 8.19 -1.26
N ALA A 145 -2.12 7.92 -0.29
CA ALA A 145 -2.46 7.73 1.11
C ALA A 145 -2.22 8.99 1.94
N LEU A 146 -3.30 9.74 2.16
CA LEU A 146 -3.28 10.99 2.92
C LEU A 146 -3.05 10.78 4.42
N ASN A 147 -3.44 9.61 4.96
CA ASN A 147 -3.14 9.24 6.35
C ASN A 147 -1.72 8.70 6.56
N LYS A 148 -0.86 8.69 5.54
CA LYS A 148 0.51 8.17 5.60
C LYS A 148 1.53 9.15 5.03
N GLY A 149 1.34 10.43 5.32
CA GLY A 149 2.25 11.49 4.87
C GLY A 149 2.29 11.67 3.36
N GLY A 150 1.30 11.15 2.63
CA GLY A 150 1.24 11.22 1.18
C GLY A 150 2.06 10.15 0.46
N VAL A 151 2.20 8.95 1.04
CA VAL A 151 2.72 7.77 0.31
C VAL A 151 1.88 7.53 -0.93
N PHE A 152 2.50 7.31 -2.09
CA PHE A 152 1.76 7.13 -3.33
C PHE A 152 2.41 6.17 -4.33
N LYS A 153 1.58 5.72 -5.27
CA LYS A 153 2.00 5.17 -6.56
C LYS A 153 1.35 5.99 -7.68
N LEU A 154 2.12 6.32 -8.70
CA LEU A 154 1.69 7.04 -9.89
C LEU A 154 1.99 6.18 -11.12
N PHE A 155 1.00 6.03 -11.98
CA PHE A 155 1.11 5.31 -13.24
C PHE A 155 0.89 6.24 -14.41
N GLU A 156 1.52 5.94 -15.54
CA GLU A 156 1.26 6.54 -16.84
C GLU A 156 0.95 5.39 -17.83
N GLY A 157 -0.30 5.33 -18.29
CA GLY A 157 -0.83 4.11 -18.94
C GLY A 157 -0.61 2.89 -18.05
N ASP A 158 -0.04 1.81 -18.61
CA ASP A 158 0.26 0.56 -17.89
C ASP A 158 1.68 0.54 -17.28
N ARG A 159 2.34 1.69 -17.15
CA ARG A 159 3.70 1.81 -16.58
C ARG A 159 3.67 2.46 -15.19
N LEU A 160 4.26 1.80 -14.19
CA LEU A 160 4.56 2.44 -12.90
C LEU A 160 5.61 3.53 -13.13
N LEU A 161 5.23 4.79 -12.88
CA LEU A 161 6.10 5.94 -13.04
C LEU A 161 6.84 6.26 -11.75
N HIS A 162 6.13 6.36 -10.62
CA HIS A 162 6.73 6.60 -9.32
C HIS A 162 6.03 5.80 -8.22
N SER A 163 6.82 5.28 -7.28
CA SER A 163 6.40 4.77 -6.00
C SER A 163 7.21 5.51 -4.94
N ASP A 164 6.54 6.09 -3.94
CA ASP A 164 7.16 7.02 -3.00
C ASP A 164 6.61 6.80 -1.59
N THR A 165 7.50 6.46 -0.66
CA THR A 165 7.17 6.22 0.75
C THR A 165 7.54 7.38 1.67
N GLN A 166 7.62 8.60 1.12
CA GLN A 166 7.95 9.84 1.83
C GLN A 166 9.37 9.83 2.44
N PHE A 167 9.77 10.95 3.06
CA PHE A 167 11.08 11.09 3.73
C PHE A 167 11.38 10.00 4.75
N SER A 168 12.63 9.56 4.74
CA SER A 168 13.25 8.67 5.70
C SER A 168 14.62 9.21 6.09
N LEU A 169 14.83 9.41 7.39
CA LEU A 169 16.06 9.93 7.96
C LEU A 169 16.67 8.92 8.91
N GLN A 170 17.98 8.71 8.81
CA GLN A 170 18.77 8.04 9.85
C GLN A 170 19.39 9.09 10.76
N ILE A 171 19.12 8.97 12.06
CA ILE A 171 19.49 9.99 13.05
C ILE A 171 20.33 9.37 14.15
N LYS A 172 21.49 9.96 14.41
CA LYS A 172 22.38 9.58 15.49
C LYS A 172 21.90 10.12 16.84
N SER A 173 21.69 9.22 17.78
CA SER A 173 21.21 9.49 19.14
C SER A 173 22.12 8.77 20.14
N GLY A 174 23.25 9.39 20.49
CA GLY A 174 24.33 8.72 21.23
C GLY A 174 24.96 7.62 20.36
N ASN A 175 25.06 6.40 20.89
CA ASN A 175 25.61 5.24 20.17
C ASN A 175 24.57 4.49 19.31
N LYS A 176 23.35 5.03 19.14
CA LYS A 176 22.27 4.37 18.41
C LYS A 176 21.84 5.19 17.20
N LEU A 177 21.56 4.51 16.10
CA LEU A 177 20.84 5.07 14.94
C LEU A 177 19.34 4.82 15.11
N LYS A 178 18.54 5.85 14.81
CA LYS A 178 17.08 5.79 14.82
C LYS A 178 16.56 6.29 13.49
N ASN A 179 15.44 5.72 13.03
CA ASN A 179 14.81 6.13 11.79
C ASN A 179 13.60 7.02 12.07
N ALA A 180 13.59 8.23 11.51
CA ALA A 180 12.41 9.08 11.43
C ALA A 180 11.82 8.98 10.03
N VAL A 181 10.53 8.65 9.93
CA VAL A 181 9.90 8.28 8.65
C VAL A 181 8.53 8.96 8.47
N GLY A 182 8.17 9.23 7.22
CA GLY A 182 6.90 9.88 6.86
C GLY A 182 5.72 8.94 6.60
N HIS A 183 5.98 7.68 6.24
CA HIS A 183 4.95 6.71 5.84
C HIS A 183 4.15 6.06 6.98
N LEU A 184 4.34 6.49 8.23
CA LEU A 184 3.54 5.96 9.34
C LEU A 184 2.11 6.51 9.29
N VAL A 185 1.14 5.66 9.63
CA VAL A 185 -0.25 6.10 9.79
C VAL A 185 -0.32 7.14 10.91
N GLY A 186 -0.97 8.27 10.65
CA GLY A 186 -1.10 9.32 11.65
C GLY A 186 -2.15 10.39 11.32
N PRO A 187 -2.46 11.25 12.30
CA PRO A 187 -3.34 12.39 12.10
C PRO A 187 -2.57 13.51 11.41
N TYR A 188 -2.62 13.53 10.07
CA TYR A 188 -2.06 14.61 9.25
C TYR A 188 -3.11 15.68 8.96
N GLU A 189 -2.64 16.92 8.84
CA GLU A 189 -3.40 18.03 8.28
C GLU A 189 -3.47 17.82 6.75
N ILE A 190 -4.68 17.89 6.19
CA ILE A 190 -4.92 17.61 4.78
C ILE A 190 -5.89 18.59 4.16
N GLN A 191 -5.52 19.09 2.99
CA GLN A 191 -6.39 19.88 2.12
C GLN A 191 -6.41 19.20 0.75
N VAL A 192 -7.60 18.90 0.25
CA VAL A 192 -7.80 18.23 -1.03
C VAL A 192 -8.67 19.14 -1.90
N GLU A 193 -8.04 19.82 -2.84
CA GLU A 193 -8.67 20.64 -3.87
C GLU A 193 -8.54 19.94 -5.22
N ARG A 194 -9.23 20.42 -6.26
CA ARG A 194 -9.23 19.82 -7.61
C ARG A 194 -7.82 19.58 -8.15
N ASP A 195 -6.98 20.62 -8.10
CA ASP A 195 -5.65 20.61 -8.72
C ASP A 195 -4.53 20.75 -7.69
N ARG A 196 -4.87 20.76 -6.40
CA ARG A 196 -3.91 20.92 -5.31
C ARG A 196 -4.22 19.97 -4.16
N ILE A 197 -3.21 19.27 -3.68
CA ILE A 197 -3.32 18.40 -2.50
C ILE A 197 -2.18 18.77 -1.55
N LEU A 198 -2.53 19.17 -0.33
CA LEU A 198 -1.57 19.54 0.71
C LEU A 198 -1.65 18.54 1.86
N ILE A 199 -0.50 18.07 2.33
CA ILE A 199 -0.37 17.14 3.45
C ILE A 199 0.72 17.64 4.37
N GLN A 200 0.40 17.84 5.65
CA GLN A 200 1.34 18.38 6.63
C GLN A 200 1.32 17.56 7.92
N GLY A 201 2.47 17.49 8.57
CA GLY A 201 2.61 16.95 9.91
C GLY A 201 4.05 16.63 10.23
N ASN A 202 4.27 15.71 11.16
CA ASN A 202 5.62 15.36 11.60
C ASN A 202 6.04 13.99 11.06
N LEU A 203 7.33 13.79 10.81
CA LEU A 203 7.87 12.43 10.74
C LEU A 203 7.61 11.70 12.07
N GLY A 204 7.59 10.38 12.04
CA GLY A 204 7.47 9.56 13.25
C GLY A 204 8.65 8.63 13.41
N TRP A 205 8.97 8.28 14.65
CA TRP A 205 10.00 7.28 14.93
C TRP A 205 9.52 5.89 14.50
N ALA A 206 10.25 5.26 13.58
CA ALA A 206 10.01 3.87 13.19
C ALA A 206 10.26 2.95 14.40
N LYS A 207 9.33 2.02 14.64
CA LYS A 207 9.48 1.02 15.70
C LYS A 207 10.21 -0.20 15.14
N GLN A 208 11.33 -0.57 15.77
CA GLN A 208 12.06 -1.80 15.47
C GLN A 208 11.92 -2.82 16.61
N LYS A 209 10.79 -2.82 17.32
CA LYS A 209 10.60 -3.69 18.49
C LYS A 209 10.42 -5.14 18.03
N GLN A 210 11.41 -5.98 18.31
CA GLN A 210 11.33 -7.42 18.09
C GLN A 210 10.69 -8.13 19.28
N MET A 211 10.03 -9.26 19.01
CA MET A 211 9.52 -10.14 20.06
C MET A 211 10.67 -11.02 20.58
N THR A 212 11.27 -10.63 21.71
CA THR A 212 12.28 -11.44 22.39
C THR A 212 11.63 -12.64 23.10
N PRO A 213 12.39 -13.70 23.44
CA PRO A 213 11.86 -14.82 24.22
C PRO A 213 11.19 -14.37 25.52
N LEU A 214 11.78 -13.39 26.22
CA LEU A 214 11.19 -12.82 27.44
C LEU A 214 9.87 -12.09 27.14
N ASN A 215 9.81 -11.25 26.09
CA ASN A 215 8.57 -10.58 25.70
C ASN A 215 7.47 -11.61 25.38
N LEU A 216 7.83 -12.73 24.76
CA LEU A 216 6.91 -13.83 24.44
C LEU A 216 6.40 -14.53 25.72
N LEU A 217 7.28 -14.82 26.67
CA LEU A 217 6.90 -15.42 27.97
C LEU A 217 5.94 -14.51 28.75
N ILE A 218 6.25 -13.21 28.83
CA ILE A 218 5.37 -12.23 29.47
C ILE A 218 4.03 -12.18 28.75
N LEU A 219 4.02 -12.08 27.42
CA LEU A 219 2.79 -12.05 26.65
C LEU A 219 1.94 -13.29 26.89
N ARG A 220 2.55 -14.48 26.93
CA ARG A 220 1.85 -15.74 27.25
C ARG A 220 1.27 -15.72 28.67
N ALA A 221 2.04 -15.29 29.67
CA ALA A 221 1.55 -15.17 31.05
C ALA A 221 0.36 -14.20 31.15
N VAL A 222 0.43 -13.05 30.47
CA VAL A 222 -0.70 -12.10 30.38
C VAL A 222 -1.91 -12.75 29.70
N MET A 223 -1.71 -13.49 28.61
CA MET A 223 -2.80 -14.17 27.91
C MET A 223 -3.45 -15.28 28.74
N PHE A 224 -2.67 -16.01 29.55
CA PHE A 224 -3.20 -17.04 30.45
C PHE A 224 -3.93 -16.48 31.68
N THR A 225 -3.65 -15.23 32.06
CA THR A 225 -4.26 -14.58 33.24
C THR A 225 -5.37 -13.62 32.81
N VAL A 226 -5.02 -12.38 32.48
CA VAL A 226 -5.96 -11.30 32.16
C VAL A 226 -6.54 -11.44 30.75
N GLY A 227 -5.69 -11.79 29.79
CA GLY A 227 -6.07 -11.86 28.37
C GLY A 227 -7.13 -12.91 28.06
N ARG A 228 -7.22 -13.96 28.88
CA ARG A 228 -8.29 -14.97 28.82
C ARG A 228 -9.68 -14.35 29.02
N PHE A 229 -9.80 -13.41 29.95
CA PHE A 229 -11.08 -12.77 30.28
C PHE A 229 -11.33 -11.48 29.50
N PHE A 230 -10.25 -10.81 29.06
CA PHE A 230 -10.34 -9.53 28.35
C PHE A 230 -9.53 -9.52 27.04
N PRO A 231 -9.82 -10.40 26.07
CA PRO A 231 -9.03 -10.53 24.84
C PRO A 231 -9.06 -9.27 23.97
N ASN A 232 -10.18 -8.55 23.97
CA ASN A 232 -10.33 -7.30 23.21
C ASN A 232 -9.48 -6.15 23.80
N LEU A 233 -9.33 -6.10 25.13
CA LEU A 233 -8.47 -5.11 25.80
C LEU A 233 -7.00 -5.34 25.42
N ILE A 234 -6.52 -6.57 25.54
CA ILE A 234 -5.14 -6.92 25.17
C ILE A 234 -4.90 -6.63 23.69
N ARG A 235 -5.84 -6.99 22.81
CA ARG A 235 -5.77 -6.66 21.38
C ARG A 235 -5.62 -5.17 21.14
N SER A 236 -6.47 -4.34 21.75
CA SER A 236 -6.43 -2.88 21.58
C SER A 236 -5.11 -2.29 22.05
N LEU A 237 -4.61 -2.73 23.21
CA LEU A 237 -3.32 -2.28 23.75
C LEU A 237 -2.15 -2.66 22.83
N LEU A 238 -2.11 -3.90 22.33
CA LEU A 238 -1.07 -4.35 21.41
C LEU A 238 -1.13 -3.59 20.08
N GLN A 239 -2.32 -3.33 19.54
CA GLN A 239 -2.49 -2.53 18.32
C GLN A 239 -1.98 -1.10 18.54
N GLN A 240 -2.25 -0.48 19.69
CA GLN A 240 -1.72 0.84 20.02
C GLN A 240 -0.19 0.83 20.14
N VAL A 241 0.38 -0.16 20.82
CA VAL A 241 1.82 -0.26 21.04
C VAL A 241 2.59 -0.61 19.78
N LEU A 242 2.04 -1.44 18.88
CA LEU A 242 2.76 -1.98 17.72
C LEU A 242 2.40 -1.29 16.40
N ILE A 243 1.17 -0.77 16.26
CA ILE A 243 0.64 -0.30 14.98
C ILE A 243 0.38 1.22 15.00
N THR A 244 -0.49 1.72 15.88
CA THR A 244 -1.04 3.10 15.74
C THR A 244 -0.35 4.16 16.60
N GLY A 245 0.38 3.78 17.66
CA GLY A 245 1.04 4.71 18.58
C GLY A 245 2.31 5.35 18.02
N LYS A 246 2.17 6.26 17.04
CA LYS A 246 3.26 7.03 16.44
C LYS A 246 3.83 8.03 17.45
N LYS A 247 5.13 7.96 17.73
CA LYS A 247 5.86 9.02 18.46
C LYS A 247 6.42 10.02 17.45
N PRO A 248 6.08 11.32 17.53
CA PRO A 248 6.59 12.31 16.59
C PRO A 248 8.12 12.46 16.72
N ALA A 249 8.77 12.62 15.57
CA ALA A 249 10.15 13.05 15.45
C ALA A 249 10.20 14.59 15.27
N PRO A 250 11.32 15.26 15.58
CA PRO A 250 11.45 16.72 15.52
C PRO A 250 11.67 17.22 14.07
N PHE A 251 10.93 16.67 13.12
CA PHE A 251 10.96 17.02 11.71
C PHE A 251 9.53 17.20 11.24
N ARG A 252 9.17 18.42 10.84
CA ARG A 252 7.86 18.73 10.28
C ARG A 252 7.99 18.71 8.76
N PHE A 253 7.09 18.02 8.07
CA PHE A 253 7.05 18.01 6.62
C PHE A 253 5.83 18.75 6.10
N VAL A 254 5.97 19.27 4.88
CA VAL A 254 4.89 19.78 4.03
C VAL A 254 5.07 19.11 2.68
N ARG A 255 4.05 18.37 2.24
CA ARG A 255 4.00 17.74 0.91
C ARG A 255 2.86 18.36 0.12
N GLN A 256 3.17 18.89 -1.05
CA GLN A 256 2.19 19.48 -1.95
C GLN A 256 2.24 18.81 -3.32
N PHE A 257 1.11 18.30 -3.79
CA PHE A 257 0.89 17.92 -5.18
C PHE A 257 0.14 19.05 -5.86
N GLN A 258 0.63 19.50 -7.00
CA GLN A 258 -0.01 20.50 -7.84
C GLN A 258 -0.14 19.93 -9.24
N TRP A 259 -1.36 19.87 -9.77
CA TRP A 259 -1.56 19.53 -11.17
C TRP A 259 -1.14 20.72 -12.02
N GLN A 260 -0.33 20.45 -13.05
CA GLN A 260 0.13 21.44 -14.01
C GLN A 260 -0.18 20.97 -15.42
N THR A 261 -0.40 21.94 -16.29
CA THR A 261 -0.53 21.77 -17.74
C THR A 261 0.35 22.83 -18.37
N ASP A 262 1.29 22.43 -19.20
CA ASP A 262 2.14 23.39 -19.92
C ASP A 262 2.31 22.99 -21.39
N ASP A 263 2.80 23.93 -22.18
CA ASP A 263 3.07 23.73 -23.61
C ASP A 263 4.29 22.82 -23.83
N HIS A 264 5.21 22.74 -22.87
CA HIS A 264 6.42 21.91 -22.94
C HIS A 264 6.13 20.40 -22.89
N HIS A 265 4.99 20.01 -22.31
CA HIS A 265 4.50 18.64 -22.23
C HIS A 265 3.41 18.36 -23.27
N ALA A 266 3.43 19.10 -24.40
CA ALA A 266 2.49 18.93 -25.50
C ALA A 266 1.01 19.03 -25.06
N GLY A 267 0.73 19.84 -24.04
CA GLY A 267 -0.60 20.01 -23.47
C GLY A 267 -1.08 18.86 -22.59
N GLN A 268 -0.26 17.84 -22.31
CA GLN A 268 -0.58 16.80 -21.33
C GLN A 268 -0.30 17.30 -19.91
N GLY A 269 -1.23 17.06 -18.99
CA GLY A 269 -1.02 17.45 -17.61
C GLY A 269 -0.14 16.47 -16.83
N TYR A 270 0.53 16.97 -15.79
CA TYR A 270 1.37 16.18 -14.90
C TYR A 270 1.27 16.68 -13.45
N TRP A 271 1.74 15.86 -12.51
CA TRP A 271 1.82 16.23 -11.10
C TRP A 271 3.18 16.85 -10.77
N GLN A 272 3.18 18.10 -10.33
CA GLN A 272 4.33 18.70 -9.65
C GLN A 272 4.28 18.36 -8.16
N LEU A 273 5.35 17.77 -7.64
CA LEU A 273 5.49 17.43 -6.22
C LEU A 273 6.53 18.33 -5.57
N THR A 274 6.10 19.07 -4.55
CA THR A 274 6.99 19.86 -3.68
C THR A 274 6.96 19.26 -2.29
N ASP A 275 8.13 18.84 -1.82
CA ASP A 275 8.35 18.33 -0.47
C ASP A 275 9.24 19.31 0.29
N GLU A 276 8.80 19.72 1.47
CA GLU A 276 9.60 20.49 2.41
C GLU A 276 9.75 19.72 3.71
N LEU A 277 10.94 19.77 4.30
CA LEU A 277 11.24 19.19 5.59
C LEU A 277 11.95 20.22 6.46
N HIS A 278 11.30 20.52 7.59
CA HIS A 278 11.68 21.56 8.54
C HIS A 278 12.26 20.90 9.79
N ALA A 279 13.44 21.35 10.22
CA ALA A 279 14.11 20.89 11.43
C ALA A 279 14.81 22.05 12.14
N GLN A 280 14.91 21.99 13.47
CA GLN A 280 15.75 22.93 14.21
C GLN A 280 17.23 22.69 13.96
N SER A 281 17.63 21.44 13.70
CA SER A 281 19.02 21.10 13.42
C SER A 281 19.13 19.85 12.56
N TRP A 282 20.13 19.85 11.67
CA TRP A 282 20.46 18.75 10.77
C TRP A 282 21.71 17.96 11.20
N GLN A 283 22.47 18.46 12.19
CA GLN A 283 23.78 17.92 12.58
C GLN A 283 23.79 16.42 12.92
N LYS A 284 22.66 15.89 13.40
CA LYS A 284 22.53 14.48 13.81
C LYS A 284 21.99 13.58 12.70
N VAL A 285 21.65 14.12 11.53
CA VAL A 285 21.14 13.35 10.39
C VAL A 285 22.33 12.77 9.62
N GLU A 286 22.44 11.44 9.64
CA GLU A 286 23.55 10.71 8.99
C GLU A 286 23.24 10.40 7.53
N ALA A 287 21.97 10.09 7.25
CA ALA A 287 21.44 9.80 5.92
C ALA A 287 20.00 10.29 5.78
N ALA A 288 19.63 10.69 4.58
CA ALA A 288 18.28 11.15 4.25
C ALA A 288 17.91 10.70 2.84
N GLY A 289 16.64 10.34 2.61
CA GLY A 289 16.16 10.06 1.27
C GLY A 289 14.68 9.72 1.21
N ILE A 290 14.19 9.47 0.01
CA ILE A 290 12.81 9.05 -0.28
C ILE A 290 12.81 7.74 -1.09
N GLY A 291 12.42 6.64 -0.45
CA GLY A 291 12.38 5.31 -1.07
C GLY A 291 11.04 4.99 -1.72
N CYS A 292 10.97 3.85 -2.40
CA CYS A 292 9.79 3.41 -3.14
C CYS A 292 8.93 2.38 -2.42
N ASP A 293 9.48 1.73 -1.39
CA ASP A 293 8.94 0.49 -0.79
C ASP A 293 9.12 0.40 0.74
N GLN A 294 9.49 1.50 1.42
CA GLN A 294 9.78 1.44 2.85
C GLN A 294 8.55 1.08 3.70
N THR A 295 8.71 0.07 4.55
CA THR A 295 7.71 -0.34 5.54
C THR A 295 8.30 -0.30 6.95
N SER A 296 7.58 0.36 7.87
CA SER A 296 7.96 0.47 9.30
C SER A 296 6.89 -0.08 10.24
N ILE A 297 6.07 -0.99 9.72
CA ILE A 297 5.10 -1.78 10.48
C ILE A 297 5.52 -3.25 10.50
N TYR A 298 5.13 -3.97 11.55
CA TYR A 298 5.43 -5.38 11.69
C TYR A 298 4.29 -6.23 11.11
N VAL A 299 4.28 -6.38 9.78
CA VAL A 299 3.36 -7.26 9.04
C VAL A 299 4.20 -8.11 8.09
N VAL A 300 4.21 -9.43 8.27
CA VAL A 300 5.05 -10.37 7.48
C VAL A 300 4.87 -10.16 5.98
N MET A 301 3.61 -10.07 5.55
CA MET A 301 3.22 -9.89 4.14
C MET A 301 3.55 -8.53 3.53
N SER A 302 4.03 -7.56 4.35
CA SER A 302 4.38 -6.22 3.85
C SER A 302 5.78 -6.12 3.22
N ARG A 303 6.54 -7.22 3.25
CA ARG A 303 7.92 -7.30 2.74
C ARG A 303 8.07 -8.31 1.61
N THR A 304 6.97 -8.62 0.93
CA THR A 304 7.02 -9.39 -0.31
C THR A 304 7.70 -8.56 -1.38
N PHE A 305 8.53 -9.21 -2.19
CA PHE A 305 9.18 -8.55 -3.31
C PHE A 305 8.16 -8.28 -4.42
N GLN A 306 8.19 -7.10 -5.01
CA GLN A 306 7.46 -6.75 -6.23
C GLN A 306 8.35 -5.87 -7.11
N SER A 307 8.28 -6.04 -8.43
CA SER A 307 9.26 -5.43 -9.35
C SER A 307 9.35 -3.91 -9.29
N GLY A 308 8.27 -3.21 -8.92
CA GLY A 308 8.24 -1.76 -8.69
C GLY A 308 9.10 -1.29 -7.52
N GLN A 309 9.51 -2.18 -6.62
CA GLN A 309 10.42 -1.89 -5.51
C GLN A 309 11.88 -1.74 -5.95
N LEU A 310 12.18 -2.01 -7.22
CA LEU A 310 13.50 -1.77 -7.82
C LEU A 310 13.71 -0.32 -8.28
N GLN A 311 12.70 0.56 -8.14
CA GLN A 311 12.88 1.97 -8.43
C GLN A 311 13.97 2.58 -7.54
N PRO A 312 14.82 3.48 -8.09
CA PRO A 312 15.96 4.02 -7.36
C PRO A 312 15.52 4.83 -6.15
N TRP A 313 16.33 4.78 -5.10
CA TRP A 313 16.17 5.67 -3.96
C TRP A 313 16.64 7.07 -4.34
N LEU A 314 15.80 8.09 -4.11
CA LEU A 314 16.26 9.47 -4.07
C LEU A 314 17.11 9.71 -2.81
N ASP A 315 18.43 9.70 -2.95
CA ASP A 315 19.38 10.03 -1.88
C ASP A 315 19.51 11.55 -1.72
N LEU A 316 19.21 12.04 -0.52
CA LEU A 316 19.25 13.45 -0.13
C LEU A 316 20.34 13.73 0.91
N THR A 317 21.18 12.74 1.20
CA THR A 317 22.17 12.80 2.28
C THR A 317 23.16 13.95 2.09
N ALA A 318 23.66 14.16 0.87
CA ALA A 318 24.58 15.26 0.58
C ALA A 318 23.92 16.63 0.80
N GLN A 319 22.67 16.79 0.37
CA GLN A 319 21.91 18.03 0.54
C GLN A 319 21.71 18.33 2.03
N VAL A 320 21.26 17.34 2.81
CA VAL A 320 21.04 17.51 4.26
C VAL A 320 22.33 17.84 5.00
N LYS A 321 23.47 17.25 4.64
CA LYS A 321 24.77 17.52 5.28
C LYS A 321 25.28 18.95 5.02
N GLN A 322 24.78 19.61 3.99
CA GLN A 322 25.16 20.99 3.63
C GLN A 322 24.18 22.02 4.21
N LEU A 323 23.03 21.60 4.75
CA LEU A 323 22.02 22.52 5.27
C LEU A 323 22.44 23.09 6.65
N PRO A 324 22.43 24.44 6.80
CA PRO A 324 22.51 25.08 8.10
C PRO A 324 21.34 24.70 9.01
N ASP A 325 21.55 24.81 10.33
CA ASP A 325 20.48 24.61 11.31
C ASP A 325 19.33 25.62 11.09
N GLY A 326 18.09 25.14 11.11
CA GLY A 326 16.89 25.95 10.87
C GLY A 326 16.50 26.14 9.40
N GLU A 327 17.39 25.85 8.46
CA GLU A 327 17.07 25.89 7.02
C GLU A 327 16.18 24.70 6.60
N ILE A 328 15.41 24.92 5.55
CA ILE A 328 14.43 23.94 5.04
C ILE A 328 15.08 23.08 3.96
N LEU A 329 14.96 21.76 4.09
CA LEU A 329 15.23 20.85 2.97
C LEU A 329 14.02 20.89 2.04
N ARG A 330 14.18 21.48 0.86
CA ARG A 330 13.13 21.54 -0.17
C ARG A 330 13.52 20.69 -1.38
N VAL A 331 12.58 19.87 -1.84
CA VAL A 331 12.75 18.97 -2.98
C VAL A 331 11.55 19.16 -3.91
N GLU A 332 11.82 19.46 -5.17
CA GLU A 332 10.81 19.64 -6.22
C GLU A 332 11.01 18.60 -7.31
N ARG A 333 9.93 17.95 -7.73
CA ARG A 333 9.94 16.87 -8.72
C ARG A 333 8.75 17.01 -9.66
N SER A 334 9.01 16.97 -10.96
CA SER A 334 7.99 16.82 -11.98
C SER A 334 7.72 15.32 -12.14
N LEU A 335 6.53 14.86 -11.76
CA LEU A 335 6.19 13.44 -11.83
C LEU A 335 5.72 13.09 -13.24
N ASN A 336 6.64 13.12 -14.20
CA ASN A 336 6.40 12.85 -15.62
C ASN A 336 7.32 11.72 -16.15
N GLY A 337 7.02 11.21 -17.34
CA GLY A 337 7.75 10.13 -17.98
C GLY A 337 9.24 10.37 -18.28
N ARG A 338 9.77 11.58 -18.09
CA ARG A 338 11.16 11.95 -18.42
C ARG A 338 12.10 11.90 -17.22
N ASP A 339 11.57 12.00 -16.00
CA ASP A 339 12.32 12.01 -14.73
C ASP A 339 12.33 10.64 -14.01
N ALA A 340 11.76 9.59 -14.64
CA ALA A 340 11.49 8.28 -14.04
C ALA A 340 12.45 7.16 -14.48
#